data_AF-W8PID0-F1
#
_entry.id   AF-W8PID0-F1
#
_cell.length_a   1.000
_cell.length_b   1.000
_cell.length_c   1.000
_cell.angle_alpha   90.00
_cell.angle_beta   90.00
_cell.angle_gamma   90.00
#
_symmetry.space_group_name_H-M   'P 1'
#
loop_
_entity.id
_entity.type
_entity.pdbx_description
1 polymer ?
#
loop_
_entity_poly.entity_id
_entity_poly.type
_entity_poly.pdbx_seq_one_letter_code
_entity_poly.pdbx_strand_id
1 'polypeptide(L)'
;MAKCPLCGKPLDWGELVEQMLSIENAEETLKDREKFIGAVEGFAFKCPHCGEEFYGKYLPRDEAEKVFELLNEFKGSIDWENKRVRLRLNSLLALDKMLENWDKKMKG
;
A
#
# COMPACT_ATOMS: atom_id res chain seq x y z
N MET A 1 8.84 2.63 -5.42
CA MET A 1 8.91 3.33 -4.14
C MET A 1 7.97 4.53 -4.17
N ALA A 2 6.85 4.45 -3.45
CA ALA A 2 6.05 5.62 -3.14
C ALA A 2 6.97 6.65 -2.47
N LYS A 3 6.93 7.89 -2.96
CA LYS A 3 7.66 9.00 -2.35
C LYS A 3 6.66 10.05 -1.95
N CYS A 4 6.91 10.65 -0.79
CA CYS A 4 6.10 11.78 -0.36
C CYS A 4 6.31 12.93 -1.36
N PRO A 5 5.23 13.46 -1.97
CA PRO A 5 5.35 14.60 -2.89
C PRO A 5 5.82 15.89 -2.20
N LEU A 6 5.76 15.95 -0.86
CA LEU A 6 6.10 17.11 -0.06
C LEU A 6 7.55 17.08 0.42
N CYS A 7 7.97 15.99 1.06
CA CYS A 7 9.32 15.87 1.62
C CYS A 7 10.28 15.00 0.79
N GLY A 8 9.81 14.35 -0.27
CA GLY A 8 10.63 13.48 -1.13
C GLY A 8 11.12 12.19 -0.49
N LYS A 9 10.78 11.93 0.78
CA LYS A 9 11.17 10.72 1.49
C LYS A 9 10.38 9.50 1.00
N PRO A 10 10.99 8.30 1.01
CA PRO A 10 10.28 7.07 0.70
C PRO A 10 9.14 6.87 1.70
N LEU A 11 8.00 6.39 1.21
CA LEU A 11 6.84 6.05 2.00
C LEU A 11 6.69 4.53 2.04
N ASP A 12 6.29 4.02 3.20
CA ASP A 12 6.00 2.60 3.37
C ASP A 12 4.54 2.32 3.00
N TRP A 13 4.33 1.49 1.99
CA TRP A 13 2.98 1.10 1.58
C TRP A 13 2.25 0.28 2.64
N GLY A 14 2.96 -0.41 3.54
CA GLY A 14 2.35 -1.08 4.69
C GLY A 14 1.61 -0.09 5.58
N GLU A 15 2.25 1.01 5.97
CA GLU A 15 1.61 2.07 6.77
C GLU A 15 0.46 2.76 6.03
N LEU A 16 0.58 2.94 4.70
CA LEU A 16 -0.49 3.51 3.88
C LEU A 16 -1.71 2.57 3.84
N VAL A 17 -1.49 1.27 3.65
CA VAL A 17 -2.54 0.26 3.65
C VAL A 17 -3.17 0.14 5.04
N GLU A 18 -2.40 0.18 6.12
CA GLU A 18 -2.94 0.20 7.49
C GLU A 18 -3.86 1.41 7.73
N GLN A 19 -3.51 2.59 7.21
CA GLN A 19 -4.41 3.75 7.24
C GLN A 19 -5.71 3.50 6.46
N MET A 20 -5.63 2.83 5.30
CA MET A 20 -6.84 2.45 4.54
C MET A 20 -7.65 1.33 5.19
N LEU A 21 -7.03 0.40 5.92
CA LEU A 21 -7.72 -0.66 6.65
C LEU A 21 -8.61 -0.13 7.78
N SER A 22 -8.37 1.11 8.24
CA SER A 22 -9.29 1.76 9.18
C SER A 22 -10.66 2.09 8.57
N ILE A 23 -10.78 2.18 7.24
CA ILE A 23 -12.05 2.45 6.54
C ILE A 23 -12.99 1.26 6.74
N GLU A 24 -14.27 1.52 7.06
CA GLU A 24 -15.30 0.49 7.29
C GLU A 24 -15.45 -0.51 6.12
N ASN A 25 -15.17 -0.08 4.88
CA ASN A 25 -15.33 -0.89 3.66
C ASN A 25 -14.01 -1.42 3.09
N ALA A 26 -12.91 -1.41 3.86
CA ALA A 26 -11.60 -1.80 3.36
C ALA A 26 -11.58 -3.22 2.76
N GLU A 27 -12.37 -4.15 3.30
CA GLU A 27 -12.43 -5.53 2.79
C GLU A 27 -13.00 -5.64 1.38
N GLU A 28 -14.07 -4.89 1.07
CA GLU A 28 -14.63 -4.86 -0.28
C GLU A 28 -13.72 -4.11 -1.24
N THR A 29 -13.12 -3.01 -0.78
CA THR A 29 -12.18 -2.21 -1.55
C THR A 29 -10.93 -3.01 -1.92
N LEU A 30 -10.41 -3.83 -1.01
CA LEU A 30 -9.22 -4.67 -1.23
C LEU A 30 -9.48 -5.95 -2.02
N LYS A 31 -10.75 -6.28 -2.30
CA LYS A 31 -11.12 -7.39 -3.21
C LYS A 31 -11.17 -6.95 -4.67
N ASP A 32 -11.27 -5.66 -4.94
CA ASP A 32 -11.48 -5.11 -6.26
C ASP A 32 -10.38 -4.09 -6.61
N ARG A 33 -9.62 -4.37 -7.69
CA ARG A 33 -8.47 -3.55 -8.08
C ARG A 33 -8.87 -2.12 -8.41
N GLU A 34 -9.97 -1.92 -9.13
CA GLU A 34 -10.41 -0.58 -9.52
C GLU A 34 -10.89 0.21 -8.31
N LYS A 35 -11.64 -0.44 -7.40
CA LYS A 35 -12.05 0.20 -6.14
C LYS A 35 -10.86 0.54 -5.25
N PHE A 36 -9.86 -0.34 -5.15
CA PHE A 36 -8.65 -0.08 -4.37
C PHE A 36 -7.89 1.12 -4.90
N ILE A 37 -7.63 1.15 -6.21
CA ILE A 37 -6.91 2.26 -6.83
C ILE A 37 -7.71 3.56 -6.69
N GLY A 38 -9.02 3.54 -6.95
CA GLY A 38 -9.89 4.71 -6.77
C GLY A 38 -9.92 5.21 -5.32
N ALA A 39 -9.93 4.29 -4.34
CA ALA A 39 -9.84 4.61 -2.93
C ALA A 39 -8.48 5.24 -2.61
N VAL A 40 -7.36 4.64 -3.04
CA VAL A 40 -6.01 5.20 -2.88
C VAL A 40 -5.95 6.61 -3.47
N GLU A 41 -6.41 6.80 -4.70
CA GLU A 41 -6.35 8.10 -5.37
C GLU A 41 -7.15 9.18 -4.63
N GLY A 42 -8.32 8.80 -4.08
CA GLY A 42 -9.19 9.68 -3.31
C GLY A 42 -8.83 9.82 -1.83
N PHE A 43 -7.99 8.95 -1.29
CA PHE A 43 -7.64 8.94 0.13
C PHE A 43 -6.50 9.92 0.43
N ALA A 44 -6.66 10.67 1.52
CA ALA A 44 -5.63 11.53 2.06
C ALA A 44 -4.75 10.71 3.00
N PHE A 45 -3.54 10.42 2.57
CA PHE A 45 -2.55 9.71 3.38
C PHE A 45 -1.74 10.70 4.18
N LYS A 46 -1.41 10.34 5.42
CA LYS A 46 -0.48 11.11 6.23
C LYS A 46 0.93 10.57 6.08
N CYS A 47 1.87 11.44 5.73
CA CYS A 47 3.27 11.07 5.68
C CYS A 47 3.81 10.88 7.11
N PRO A 48 4.33 9.69 7.47
CA PRO A 48 4.91 9.45 8.79
C PRO A 48 6.21 10.24 9.03
N HIS A 49 6.85 10.75 7.97
CA HIS A 49 8.11 11.47 8.08
C HIS A 49 7.97 12.98 8.29
N CYS A 50 7.11 13.65 7.53
CA CYS A 50 6.89 15.10 7.68
C CYS A 50 5.58 15.43 8.40
N GLY A 51 4.69 14.46 8.59
CA GLY A 51 3.40 14.66 9.24
C GLY A 51 2.34 15.34 8.37
N GLU A 52 2.68 15.71 7.13
CA GLU A 52 1.74 16.33 6.20
C GLU A 52 0.84 15.30 5.52
N GLU A 53 -0.36 15.75 5.15
CA GLU A 53 -1.36 14.96 4.45
C GLU A 53 -1.24 15.19 2.94
N PHE A 54 -1.23 14.12 2.16
CA PHE A 54 -1.16 14.16 0.71
C PHE A 54 -2.14 13.16 0.10
N TYR A 55 -2.64 13.48 -1.08
CA TYR A 55 -3.56 12.59 -1.79
C TYR A 55 -2.81 11.44 -2.47
N GLY A 56 -3.35 10.23 -2.39
CA GLY A 56 -2.79 9.09 -3.10
C GLY A 56 -2.84 9.22 -4.62
N LYS A 57 -3.58 10.20 -5.18
CA LYS A 57 -3.50 10.55 -6.61
C LYS A 57 -2.10 10.94 -7.08
N TYR A 58 -1.25 11.38 -6.15
CA TYR A 58 0.15 11.72 -6.43
C TYR A 58 1.09 10.50 -6.36
N LEU A 59 0.58 9.35 -5.90
CA LEU A 59 1.31 8.10 -5.88
C LEU A 59 1.24 7.40 -7.25
N PRO A 60 2.30 6.69 -7.65
CA PRO A 60 2.30 5.94 -8.89
C PRO A 60 1.28 4.80 -8.85
N ARG A 61 0.35 4.80 -9.80
CA ARG A 61 -0.70 3.79 -9.97
C ARG A 61 -0.15 2.36 -10.06
N ASP A 62 0.94 2.20 -10.81
CA ASP A 62 1.66 0.93 -10.98
C ASP A 62 2.11 0.31 -9.65
N GLU A 63 2.45 1.13 -8.65
CA GLU A 63 2.78 0.62 -7.31
C GLU A 63 1.56 0.26 -6.50
N ALA A 64 0.50 1.06 -6.56
CA ALA A 64 -0.77 0.75 -5.91
C ALA A 64 -1.31 -0.61 -6.40
N GLU A 65 -1.18 -0.88 -7.70
CA GLU A 65 -1.56 -2.14 -8.33
C GLU A 65 -0.76 -3.33 -7.79
N LYS A 66 0.57 -3.19 -7.68
CA LYS A 66 1.43 -4.24 -7.10
C LYS A 66 1.09 -4.51 -5.64
N VAL A 67 0.84 -3.46 -4.87
CA VAL A 67 0.44 -3.59 -3.46
C VAL A 67 -0.87 -4.34 -3.35
N PHE A 68 -1.86 -4.00 -4.19
CA PHE A 68 -3.13 -4.72 -4.25
C PHE A 68 -2.92 -6.21 -4.58
N GLU A 69 -2.13 -6.52 -5.61
CA GLU A 69 -1.86 -7.91 -6.00
C GLU A 69 -1.17 -8.69 -4.88
N LEU A 70 -0.23 -8.08 -4.15
CA LEU A 70 0.43 -8.71 -3.00
C LEU A 70 -0.54 -8.98 -1.85
N LEU A 71 -1.44 -8.04 -1.55
CA LEU A 71 -2.46 -8.22 -0.52
C LEU A 71 -3.46 -9.32 -0.91
N ASN A 72 -3.81 -9.42 -2.18
CA ASN A 72 -4.73 -10.44 -2.69
C ASN A 72 -4.07 -11.82 -2.84
N GLU A 73 -2.80 -11.89 -3.24
CA GLU A 73 -2.00 -13.12 -3.32
C GLU A 73 -1.82 -13.72 -1.92
N PHE A 74 -1.62 -12.87 -0.91
CA PHE A 74 -1.52 -13.30 0.48
C PHE A 74 -2.83 -13.07 1.24
N LYS A 75 -3.82 -13.94 1.00
CA LYS A 75 -5.11 -13.96 1.73
C LYS A 75 -5.01 -14.13 3.28
N GLY A 76 -3.82 -14.28 3.85
CA GLY A 76 -3.56 -14.35 5.30
C GLY A 76 -2.67 -13.22 5.83
N SER A 77 -2.36 -12.22 5.01
CA SER A 77 -1.45 -11.13 5.36
C SER A 77 -2.14 -9.91 5.97
N ILE A 78 -3.47 -9.90 6.02
CA ILE A 78 -4.24 -8.83 6.66
C ILE A 78 -5.00 -9.44 7.84
N ASP A 79 -4.74 -8.93 9.03
CA ASP A 79 -5.50 -9.22 10.23
C ASP A 79 -6.72 -8.29 10.26
N TRP A 80 -7.84 -8.78 9.73
CA TRP A 80 -9.11 -8.05 9.68
C TRP A 80 -9.68 -7.80 11.08
N GLU A 81 -9.35 -8.65 12.06
CA GLU A 81 -9.80 -8.53 13.45
C GLU A 81 -9.15 -7.34 14.17
N ASN A 82 -7.86 -7.09 13.93
CA ASN A 82 -7.12 -5.96 14.50
C ASN A 82 -6.97 -4.78 13.53
N LYS A 83 -7.56 -4.85 12.33
CA LYS A 83 -7.35 -3.89 11.22
C LYS A 83 -5.86 -3.61 10.97
N ARG A 84 -5.03 -4.64 11.07
CA ARG A 84 -3.58 -4.54 10.93
C ARG A 84 -3.09 -5.39 9.79
N VAL A 85 -2.12 -4.90 9.03
CA VAL A 85 -1.44 -5.75 8.05
C VAL A 85 -0.51 -6.70 8.81
N ARG A 86 -0.87 -7.99 8.86
CA ARG A 86 -0.11 -9.08 9.49
C ARG A 86 0.91 -9.74 8.58
N LEU A 87 1.21 -9.14 7.41
CA LEU A 87 2.51 -9.39 6.80
C LEU A 87 3.53 -9.24 7.93
N ARG A 88 4.48 -10.17 8.06
CA ARG A 88 5.72 -9.85 8.77
C ARG A 88 6.46 -8.78 7.94
N LEU A 89 5.94 -7.55 7.94
CA LEU A 89 6.56 -6.30 7.50
C LEU A 89 7.69 -5.91 8.47
N ASN A 90 8.35 -6.89 9.11
CA ASN A 90 9.42 -6.64 10.07
C ASN A 90 10.73 -6.23 9.39
N SER A 91 10.68 -5.81 8.14
CA SER A 91 11.79 -5.13 7.51
C SER A 91 11.24 -4.32 6.37
N LEU A 92 11.48 -3.01 6.39
CA LEU A 92 11.47 -2.14 5.22
C LEU A 92 12.17 -2.78 4.00
N LEU A 93 13.09 -3.75 4.21
CA LEU A 93 13.69 -4.56 3.15
C LEU A 93 12.77 -5.59 2.49
N ALA A 94 11.71 -6.08 3.15
CA ALA A 94 10.89 -7.16 2.61
C ALA A 94 10.00 -6.66 1.47
N LEU A 95 9.42 -5.47 1.61
CA LEU A 95 8.61 -4.86 0.55
C LEU A 95 9.49 -4.42 -0.63
N ASP A 96 10.65 -3.83 -0.34
CA ASP A 96 11.61 -3.37 -1.36
C ASP A 96 12.13 -4.55 -2.21
N LYS A 97 12.58 -5.61 -1.53
CA LYS A 97 13.11 -6.82 -2.16
C LYS A 97 12.03 -7.66 -2.84
N MET A 98 10.77 -7.59 -2.38
CA MET A 98 9.63 -8.23 -3.05
C MET A 98 9.16 -7.47 -4.28
N LEU A 99 9.12 -6.13 -4.25
CA LEU A 99 8.85 -5.29 -5.43
C LEU A 99 9.93 -5.50 -6.51
N GLU A 100 11.20 -5.58 -6.11
CA GLU A 100 12.31 -5.93 -7.02
C GLU A 100 12.16 -7.36 -7.60
N ASN A 101 11.77 -8.35 -6.79
CA ASN A 101 11.56 -9.71 -7.26
C ASN A 101 10.35 -9.84 -8.18
N TRP A 102 9.33 -9.01 -7.99
CA TRP A 102 8.15 -8.99 -8.84
C TRP A 102 8.42 -8.30 -10.20
N ASP A 103 9.18 -7.19 -10.23
CA ASP A 103 9.63 -6.58 -11.50
C ASP A 103 10.39 -7.60 -12.37
N LYS A 104 11.20 -8.45 -11.72
CA LYS A 104 11.89 -9.57 -12.39
C LYS A 104 10.97 -10.66 -12.92
N LYS A 105 9.83 -10.92 -12.26
CA LYS A 105 8.89 -11.99 -12.63
C LYS A 105 7.96 -11.59 -13.78
N MET A 106 7.63 -10.29 -13.89
CA MET A 106 6.79 -9.74 -14.96
C MET A 106 7.55 -9.45 -16.27
N LYS A 107 8.88 -9.36 -16.24
CA LYS A 107 9.74 -9.21 -17.43
C LYS A 107 10.25 -10.54 -18.02
N GLY A 108 9.76 -11.68 -17.53
CA GLY A 108 10.08 -13.02 -18.02
C GLY A 108 9.13 -13.50 -19.09
#